data_AF-A0A924JX29-F1
#
_entry.id   AF-A0A924JX29-F1
#
_cell.length_a   1.000
_cell.length_b   1.000
_cell.length_c   1.000
_cell.angle_alpha   90.00
_cell.angle_beta   90.00
_cell.angle_gamma   90.00
#
_symmetry.space_group_name_H-M   'P 1'
#
loop_
_entity.id
_entity.type
_entity.pdbx_description
1 polymer ?
#
loop_
_entity_poly.entity_id
_entity_poly.type
_entity_poly.pdbx_seq_one_letter_code
_entity_poly.pdbx_strand_id
1 'polypeptide(L)'
;MDPTQSPTALADEAYEAIRAINHRTMWARLPAPVVYSILGSLKGVGYLLPQALTQLASGLGRSLDEYLVYEDDDRDPAQSVAGAADHLARAVRLAAALGAELELAQSAIAHQGYRQSDKGE
;
A
#
# COMPACT_ATOMS: atom_id res chain seq x y z
N MET A 1 -14.92 12.12 -0.94
CA MET A 1 -14.83 10.83 -0.23
C MET A 1 -16.19 10.63 0.42
N ASP A 2 -16.85 9.50 0.15
CA ASP A 2 -18.12 9.19 0.82
C ASP A 2 -17.82 8.89 2.30
N PRO A 3 -18.32 9.69 3.26
CA PRO A 3 -18.03 9.49 4.67
C PRO A 3 -18.66 8.22 5.25
N THR A 4 -19.51 7.53 4.48
CA THR A 4 -20.18 6.30 4.90
C THR A 4 -19.39 5.04 4.57
N GLN A 5 -18.32 5.16 3.79
CA GLN A 5 -17.52 4.01 3.36
C GLN A 5 -16.70 3.44 4.51
N SER A 6 -16.80 2.13 4.74
CA SER A 6 -16.03 1.46 5.80
C SER A 6 -14.54 1.39 5.46
N PRO A 7 -13.63 1.39 6.46
CA PRO A 7 -12.21 1.16 6.24
C PRO A 7 -11.91 -0.14 5.48
N THR A 8 -12.71 -1.19 5.68
CA THR A 8 -12.60 -2.45 4.94
C THR A 8 -12.87 -2.27 3.45
N ALA A 9 -13.95 -1.56 3.08
CA ALA A 9 -14.26 -1.31 1.67
C ALA A 9 -13.16 -0.48 0.98
N LEU A 10 -12.57 0.49 1.69
CA LEU A 10 -11.42 1.26 1.18
C LEU A 10 -10.17 0.39 0.98
N ALA A 11 -9.94 -0.59 1.87
CA ALA A 11 -8.84 -1.55 1.71
C ALA A 11 -9.05 -2.47 0.50
N ASP A 12 -10.29 -2.92 0.27
CA ASP A 12 -10.67 -3.72 -0.91
C ASP A 12 -10.46 -2.94 -2.21
N GLU A 13 -10.84 -1.65 -2.23
CA GLU A 13 -10.59 -0.77 -3.38
C GLU A 13 -9.09 -0.58 -3.66
N ALA A 14 -8.28 -0.43 -2.61
CA ALA A 14 -6.83 -0.34 -2.77
C ALA A 14 -6.25 -1.64 -3.37
N TYR A 15 -6.70 -2.80 -2.90
CA TYR A 15 -6.33 -4.11 -3.45
C TYR A 15 -6.73 -4.23 -4.94
N GLU A 16 -7.97 -3.89 -5.28
CA GLU A 16 -8.47 -3.95 -6.65
C GLU A 16 -7.74 -2.98 -7.59
N ALA A 17 -7.37 -1.79 -7.10
CA ALA A 17 -6.56 -0.84 -7.87
C ALA A 17 -5.19 -1.42 -8.23
N ILE A 18 -4.49 -2.03 -7.27
CA ILE A 18 -3.20 -2.69 -7.51
C ILE A 18 -3.37 -3.88 -8.47
N ARG A 19 -4.41 -4.70 -8.28
CA ARG A 19 -4.72 -5.83 -9.18
C ARG A 19 -4.95 -5.34 -10.62
N ALA A 20 -5.69 -4.24 -10.78
CA ALA A 20 -5.97 -3.65 -12.07
C ALA A 20 -4.72 -3.03 -12.73
N ILE A 21 -3.81 -2.43 -11.95
CA ILE A 21 -2.49 -1.99 -12.43
C ILE A 21 -1.72 -3.20 -12.97
N ASN A 22 -1.55 -4.25 -12.16
CA ASN A 22 -0.81 -5.46 -12.53
C ASN A 22 -1.36 -6.09 -13.82
N HIS A 23 -2.69 -6.19 -13.93
CA HIS A 23 -3.33 -6.74 -15.13
C HIS A 23 -3.04 -5.91 -16.39
N ARG A 24 -3.11 -4.58 -16.28
CA ARG A 24 -2.85 -3.67 -17.41
C ARG A 24 -1.38 -3.57 -17.79
N THR A 25 -0.46 -3.78 -16.85
CA THR A 25 0.98 -3.68 -17.11
C THR A 25 1.60 -5.00 -17.57
N MET A 26 0.96 -6.15 -17.34
CA MET A 26 1.49 -7.50 -17.59
C MET A 26 2.14 -7.69 -18.97
N TRP A 27 1.55 -7.13 -20.02
CA TRP A 27 2.04 -7.27 -21.41
C TRP A 27 2.24 -5.92 -22.12
N ALA A 28 2.14 -4.81 -21.37
CA ALA A 28 2.19 -3.48 -21.96
C ALA A 28 3.64 -3.06 -22.25
N ARG A 29 3.84 -2.42 -23.40
CA ARG A 29 5.04 -1.60 -23.63
C ARG A 29 4.82 -0.27 -22.94
N LEU A 30 5.51 -0.03 -21.83
CA LEU A 30 5.32 1.16 -21.00
C LEU A 30 6.42 2.18 -21.30
N PRO A 31 6.12 3.32 -21.96
CA PRO A 31 7.08 4.41 -22.09
C PRO A 31 7.44 4.98 -20.73
N ALA A 32 8.68 5.45 -20.58
CA ALA A 32 9.16 5.99 -19.31
C ALA A 32 8.28 7.11 -18.70
N PRO A 33 7.70 8.06 -19.46
CA PRO A 33 6.75 9.03 -18.90
C PRO A 33 5.50 8.42 -18.24
N VAL A 34 5.02 7.29 -18.76
CA VAL A 34 3.88 6.56 -18.19
C VAL A 34 4.31 5.89 -16.88
N VAL A 35 5.45 5.20 -16.89
CA VAL A 35 6.01 4.57 -15.68
C VAL A 35 6.31 5.62 -14.61
N TYR A 36 6.86 6.77 -14.98
CA TYR A 36 7.13 7.90 -14.09
C TYR A 36 5.86 8.34 -13.34
N SER A 37 4.74 8.43 -14.06
CA SER A 37 3.46 8.83 -13.49
C SER A 37 2.91 7.76 -12.54
N ILE A 38 3.02 6.48 -12.92
CA ILE A 38 2.61 5.35 -12.06
C ILE A 38 3.45 5.32 -10.76
N LEU A 39 4.77 5.44 -10.87
CA LEU A 39 5.68 5.48 -9.71
C LEU A 39 5.36 6.67 -8.79
N GLY A 40 4.99 7.83 -9.34
CA GLY A 40 4.58 9.00 -8.58
C GLY A 40 3.36 8.75 -7.69
N SER A 41 2.37 8.01 -8.19
CA SER A 41 1.21 7.60 -7.39
C SER A 41 1.57 6.52 -6.37
N LEU A 42 2.34 5.50 -6.78
CA LEU A 42 2.68 4.37 -5.92
C LEU A 42 3.62 4.75 -4.77
N LYS A 43 4.56 5.69 -4.96
CA LYS A 43 5.38 6.19 -3.84
C LYS A 43 4.53 6.85 -2.75
N GLY A 44 3.44 7.54 -3.15
CA GLY A 44 2.47 8.11 -2.22
C GLY A 44 1.82 7.06 -1.32
N VAL A 45 1.53 5.87 -1.85
CA VAL A 45 1.06 4.73 -1.04
C VAL A 45 2.11 4.34 0.00
N GLY A 46 3.39 4.27 -0.37
CA GLY A 46 4.48 3.98 0.57
C GLY A 46 4.59 4.99 1.73
N TYR A 47 4.17 6.24 1.51
CA TYR A 47 4.14 7.27 2.54
C TYR A 47 2.86 7.31 3.38
N LEU A 48 1.71 6.91 2.82
CA LEU A 48 0.42 6.92 3.53
C LEU A 48 0.14 5.62 4.30
N LEU A 49 0.55 4.47 3.75
CA LEU A 49 0.33 3.16 4.35
C LEU A 49 0.91 3.04 5.78
N PRO A 50 2.11 3.58 6.10
CA PRO A 50 2.61 3.64 7.47
C PRO A 50 1.62 4.21 8.50
N GLN A 51 0.93 5.28 8.14
CA GLN A 51 -0.05 5.91 9.03
C GLN A 51 -1.25 4.99 9.26
N ALA A 52 -1.80 4.40 8.19
CA ALA A 52 -2.92 3.48 8.28
C ALA A 52 -2.58 2.25 9.16
N LEU A 53 -1.41 1.64 8.95
CA LEU A 53 -0.95 0.48 9.73
C LEU A 53 -0.75 0.83 11.22
N THR A 54 -0.22 2.02 11.52
CA THR A 54 -0.08 2.51 12.90
C THR A 54 -1.45 2.70 13.57
N GLN A 55 -2.43 3.24 12.84
CA GLN A 55 -3.79 3.40 13.34
C GLN A 55 -4.48 2.05 13.61
N LEU A 56 -4.26 1.05 12.75
CA LEU A 56 -4.77 -0.31 12.95
C LEU A 56 -4.14 -0.96 14.18
N ALA A 57 -2.82 -0.85 14.37
CA ALA A 57 -2.14 -1.39 15.56
C ALA A 57 -2.69 -0.76 16.86
N SER A 58 -2.83 0.57 16.88
CA SER A 58 -3.41 1.29 18.02
C SER A 58 -4.88 0.93 18.26
N GLY A 59 -5.66 0.74 17.18
CA GLY A 59 -7.05 0.30 17.29
C GLY A 59 -7.18 -1.10 17.89
N LEU A 60 -6.28 -2.02 17.50
CA LEU A 60 -6.23 -3.36 18.07
C LEU A 60 -5.84 -3.33 19.56
N GLY A 61 -4.88 -2.48 19.94
CA GLY A 61 -4.54 -2.27 21.35
C GLY A 61 -5.75 -1.82 22.19
N ARG A 62 -6.49 -0.81 21.73
CA ARG A 62 -7.72 -0.34 22.39
C ARG A 62 -8.81 -1.41 22.48
N SER A 63 -8.87 -2.31 21.51
CA SER A 63 -9.90 -3.35 21.48
C SER A 63 -9.85 -4.29 22.70
N LEU A 64 -8.66 -4.48 23.30
CA LEU A 64 -8.49 -5.26 24.53
C LEU A 64 -9.15 -4.62 25.75
N ASP A 65 -9.24 -3.29 25.77
CA ASP A 65 -9.87 -2.53 26.86
C ASP A 65 -11.38 -2.33 26.62
N GLU A 66 -11.79 -2.27 25.35
CA GLU A 66 -13.16 -1.91 24.94
C GLU A 66 -14.08 -3.12 24.72
N TYR A 67 -13.52 -4.31 24.46
CA TYR A 67 -14.29 -5.51 24.14
C TYR A 67 -13.87 -6.72 24.99
N LEU A 68 -14.79 -7.67 25.14
CA LEU A 68 -14.48 -9.00 25.71
C LEU A 68 -13.83 -9.87 24.62
N VAL A 69 -12.56 -9.59 24.34
CA VAL A 69 -11.77 -10.35 23.36
C VAL A 69 -11.43 -11.72 23.95
N TYR A 70 -11.56 -12.78 23.14
CA TYR A 70 -11.18 -14.14 23.49
C TYR A 70 -10.57 -14.84 22.27
N GLU A 71 -9.76 -15.86 22.51
CA GLU A 71 -9.26 -16.79 21.49
C GLU A 71 -10.03 -18.11 21.60
N ASP A 72 -10.25 -18.80 20.48
CA ASP A 72 -10.96 -20.09 20.44
C ASP A 72 -10.12 -21.28 20.94
N ASP A 73 -8.82 -21.06 21.12
CA ASP A 73 -7.83 -22.02 21.60
C ASP A 73 -7.29 -21.71 23.01
N ASP A 74 -8.03 -20.91 23.78
CA ASP A 74 -7.72 -20.48 25.16
C ASP A 74 -6.40 -19.68 25.29
N ARG A 75 -5.78 -19.23 24.19
CA ARG A 75 -4.63 -18.31 24.29
C ARG A 75 -5.05 -16.94 24.84
N ASP A 76 -4.11 -16.26 25.46
CA ASP A 76 -4.28 -14.89 25.92
C ASP A 76 -4.34 -13.94 24.70
N PRO A 77 -5.49 -13.27 24.44
CA PRO A 77 -5.63 -12.35 23.32
C PRO A 77 -4.59 -11.22 23.32
N ALA A 78 -4.10 -10.81 24.50
CA ALA A 78 -3.08 -9.78 24.60
C ALA A 78 -1.77 -10.19 23.89
N GLN A 79 -1.43 -11.48 23.91
CA GLN A 79 -0.25 -12.01 23.22
C GLN A 79 -0.44 -11.98 21.70
N SER A 80 -1.63 -12.32 21.20
CA SER A 80 -1.95 -12.21 19.77
C SER A 80 -1.92 -10.76 19.29
N VAL A 81 -2.48 -9.83 20.07
CA VAL A 81 -2.45 -8.39 19.76
C VAL A 81 -1.02 -7.86 19.74
N ALA A 82 -0.18 -8.25 20.70
CA ALA A 82 1.24 -7.89 20.69
C ALA A 82 1.96 -8.40 19.43
N GLY A 83 1.74 -9.67 19.07
CA GLY A 83 2.30 -10.24 17.85
C GLY A 83 1.85 -9.51 16.57
N ALA A 84 0.56 -9.18 16.47
CA ALA A 84 0.04 -8.39 15.36
C ALA A 84 0.65 -6.98 15.30
N ALA A 85 0.79 -6.31 16.45
CA ALA A 85 1.39 -4.98 16.54
C ALA A 85 2.87 -5.01 16.10
N ASP A 86 3.64 -6.04 16.47
CA ASP A 86 5.02 -6.21 16.03
C ASP A 86 5.13 -6.38 14.51
N HIS A 87 4.25 -7.19 13.92
CA HIS A 87 4.18 -7.35 12.47
C HIS A 87 3.80 -6.04 11.76
N LEU A 88 2.83 -5.30 12.29
CA LEU A 88 2.43 -4.00 11.76
C LEU A 88 3.56 -2.98 11.86
N ALA A 89 4.30 -2.93 12.97
CA ALA A 89 5.46 -2.06 13.15
C ALA A 89 6.57 -2.38 12.13
N ARG A 90 6.78 -3.66 11.81
CA ARG A 90 7.69 -4.06 10.73
C ARG A 90 7.16 -3.63 9.36
N ALA A 91 5.87 -3.82 9.09
CA ALA A 91 5.25 -3.42 7.84
C ALA A 91 5.32 -1.90 7.61
N VAL A 92 5.15 -1.08 8.66
CA VAL A 92 5.35 0.37 8.64
C VAL A 92 6.73 0.75 8.09
N ARG A 93 7.81 0.12 8.61
CA ARG A 93 9.17 0.40 8.15
C ARG A 93 9.39 -0.02 6.70
N LEU A 94 8.86 -1.18 6.31
CA LEU A 94 8.97 -1.69 4.95
C LEU A 94 8.20 -0.84 3.94
N ALA A 95 7.01 -0.36 4.30
CA ALA A 95 6.21 0.52 3.45
C ALA A 95 6.92 1.86 3.20
N ALA A 96 7.51 2.45 4.25
CA ALA A 96 8.30 3.67 4.12
C ALA A 96 9.54 3.46 3.23
N ALA A 97 10.25 2.35 3.40
CA ALA A 97 11.39 1.99 2.55
C ALA A 97 10.98 1.78 1.09
N LEU A 98 9.84 1.11 0.85
CA LEU A 98 9.27 0.96 -0.49
C LEU A 98 8.97 2.32 -1.12
N GLY A 99 8.36 3.26 -0.37
CA GLY A 99 8.10 4.61 -0.85
C GLY A 99 9.37 5.33 -1.32
N ALA A 100 10.45 5.24 -0.52
CA ALA A 100 11.74 5.82 -0.86
C ALA A 100 12.36 5.19 -2.13
N GLU A 101 12.33 3.86 -2.27
CA GLU A 101 12.84 3.18 -3.46
C GLU A 101 12.05 3.54 -4.73
N LEU A 102 10.72 3.64 -4.63
CA LEU A 102 9.88 4.07 -5.74
C LEU A 102 10.16 5.52 -6.16
N GLU A 103 10.49 6.38 -5.21
CA GLU A 103 10.92 7.76 -5.49
C GLU A 103 12.26 7.82 -6.22
N LEU A 104 13.24 7.00 -5.79
CA LEU A 104 14.52 6.87 -6.48
C LEU A 104 14.34 6.34 -7.91
N ALA A 105 13.51 5.30 -8.08
CA ALA A 105 13.18 4.76 -9.40
C ALA A 105 12.48 5.80 -10.30
N GLN A 106 11.54 6.58 -9.75
CA GLN A 106 10.87 7.66 -10.47
C GLN A 106 11.89 8.71 -10.94
N SER A 107 12.79 9.12 -10.04
CA SER A 107 13.83 10.11 -10.32
C SER A 107 14.80 9.63 -11.41
N ALA A 108 15.16 8.35 -11.41
CA ALA A 108 16.09 7.76 -12.38
C ALA A 108 15.58 7.83 -13.84
N ILE A 109 14.27 7.89 -14.05
CA ILE A 109 13.65 7.95 -15.38
C ILE A 109 13.07 9.34 -15.72
N ALA A 110 13.25 10.35 -14.86
CA ALA A 110 12.59 11.65 -14.95
C ALA A 110 12.84 12.43 -16.26
N HIS A 111 13.97 12.18 -16.92
CA HIS A 111 14.36 12.88 -18.15
C HIS A 111 14.11 12.07 -19.43
N GLN A 112 13.53 10.88 -19.32
CA GLN A 112 13.26 10.04 -20.48
C GLN A 112 11.94 10.46 -21.17
N GLY A 113 12.03 10.84 -22.44
CA GLY A 113 10.88 11.00 -23.34
C GLY A 113 10.78 9.84 -24.33
N TYR A 114 9.74 9.84 -25.16
CA TYR A 114 9.63 8.95 -26.31
C TYR A 114 9.13 9.72 -27.53
N ARG A 115 9.53 9.29 -28.73
CA ARG A 115 8.96 9.74 -30.00
C ARG A 115 8.21 8.55 -30.59
N GLN A 116 7.01 8.78 -31.13
CA GLN A 116 6.38 7.76 -31.95
C GLN A 116 7.29 7.54 -33.17
N SER A 117 7.67 6.30 -33.44
CA SER A 117 8.36 6.00 -34.69
C SER A 117 7.36 6.25 -35.82
N ASP A 118 7.70 7.11 -36.78
CA ASP A 118 7.09 7.10 -38.10
C ASP A 118 7.41 5.75 -38.76
N LYS A 119 6.69 4.71 -38.37
CA LYS A 119 6.49 3.57 -39.26
C LYS A 119 5.23 3.90 -40.02
N GLY A 120 5.43 4.63 -41.11
CA GLY A 120 4.41 4.84 -42.12
C GLY A 120 3.85 3.50 -42.59
N GLU A 121 2.53 3.43 -42.63
CA GLU A 121 1.80 2.60 -43.59
C GLU A 121 1.66 3.37 -44.90
#